data_AF-A0A7V5V3Q0-F1
#
_entry.id   AF-A0A7V5V3Q0-F1
#
_cell.length_a   1.000
_cell.length_b   1.000
_cell.length_c   1.000
_cell.angle_alpha   90.00
_cell.angle_beta   90.00
_cell.angle_gamma   90.00
#
_symmetry.space_group_name_H-M   'P 1'
#
loop_
_entity.id
_entity.type
_entity.pdbx_description
1 polymer ?
#
loop_
_entity_poly.entity_id
_entity_poly.type
_entity_poly.pdbx_seq_one_letter_code
_entity_poly.pdbx_strand_id
1 'polypeptide(L)'
;MNNYFFKQALLASGWQQNVRVKLDSHGLITQLNHAVRKREGDIELDCVIPSMPNCHSHVFQRAMAGLTEYKTSDNDSFWSWRKLMYQYANNLDAKQLYDIACYAY
;
A
#
# COMPACT_ATOMS: atom_id res chain seq x y z
N MET A 1 -16.56 9.00 14.57
CA MET A 1 -15.83 7.94 15.31
C MET A 1 -16.36 6.62 14.80
N ASN A 2 -15.48 5.79 14.25
CA ASN A 2 -15.88 4.50 13.68
C ASN A 2 -15.43 3.37 14.59
N ASN A 3 -16.30 2.38 14.76
CA ASN A 3 -15.96 1.14 15.46
C ASN A 3 -15.92 0.02 14.44
N TYR A 4 -14.91 -0.83 14.56
CA TYR A 4 -14.75 -2.01 13.73
C TYR A 4 -14.76 -3.26 14.60
N PHE A 5 -15.29 -4.33 14.04
CA PHE A 5 -15.21 -5.67 14.58
C PHE A 5 -14.56 -6.60 13.57
N PHE A 6 -13.52 -7.31 13.98
CA PHE A 6 -12.77 -8.26 13.17
C PHE A 6 -12.98 -9.66 13.74
N LYS A 7 -13.43 -10.62 12.93
CA LYS A 7 -13.51 -12.02 13.38
C LYS A 7 -12.13 -12.55 13.73
N GLN A 8 -11.11 -12.16 12.96
CA GLN A 8 -9.71 -12.47 13.19
C GLN A 8 -8.83 -11.24 12.93
N ALA A 9 -7.85 -11.00 13.78
CA ALA A 9 -6.83 -9.97 13.55
C ALA A 9 -5.44 -10.47 13.96
N LEU A 10 -4.42 -10.19 13.15
CA LEU A 10 -3.03 -10.35 13.55
C LEU A 10 -2.60 -9.14 14.41
N LEU A 11 -2.49 -9.34 15.72
CA LEU A 11 -1.98 -8.32 16.65
C LEU A 11 -0.49 -8.52 16.92
N ALA A 12 0.11 -7.58 17.64
CA ALA A 12 1.49 -7.73 18.12
C ALA A 12 1.70 -8.98 18.99
N SER A 13 0.65 -9.44 19.69
CA SER A 13 0.64 -10.68 20.47
C SER A 13 0.29 -11.93 19.65
N GLY A 14 0.20 -11.83 18.33
CA GLY A 14 -0.21 -12.90 17.43
C GLY A 14 -1.69 -12.84 17.03
N TRP A 15 -2.18 -13.94 16.46
CA TRP A 15 -3.57 -14.05 16.00
C TRP A 15 -4.56 -14.02 17.16
N GLN A 16 -5.57 -13.16 17.04
CA GLN A 16 -6.67 -13.04 18.00
C GLN A 16 -8.01 -13.12 17.29
N GLN A 17 -9.02 -13.62 18.00
CA GLN A 17 -10.41 -13.69 17.52
C GLN A 17 -11.28 -12.62 18.17
N ASN A 18 -12.33 -12.21 17.46
CA ASN A 18 -13.35 -11.30 17.95
C ASN A 18 -12.75 -9.99 18.51
N VAL A 19 -12.04 -9.27 17.62
CA VAL A 19 -11.30 -8.05 17.95
C VAL A 19 -12.15 -6.83 17.62
N ARG A 20 -12.32 -5.92 18.59
CA ARG A 20 -13.02 -4.66 18.40
C ARG A 20 -12.04 -3.49 18.48
N VAL A 21 -12.05 -2.63 17.48
CA VAL A 21 -11.18 -1.45 17.38
C VAL A 21 -12.03 -0.18 17.29
N LYS A 22 -11.64 0.85 18.05
CA LYS A 22 -12.24 2.18 17.98
C LYS A 22 -11.26 3.17 17.35
N LEU A 23 -11.73 3.90 16.35
CA LEU A 23 -11.00 5.00 15.74
C LEU A 23 -11.57 6.36 16.20
N ASP A 24 -10.69 7.34 16.38
CA ASP A 24 -11.10 8.73 16.55
C ASP A 24 -11.49 9.39 15.20
N SER A 25 -11.68 10.70 15.19
CA SER A 25 -12.00 11.48 13.97
C SER A 25 -10.80 11.63 13.01
N HIS A 26 -9.59 11.37 13.47
CA HIS A 26 -8.36 11.44 12.67
C HIS A 26 -7.92 10.06 12.14
N GLY A 27 -8.65 9.00 12.49
CA GLY A 27 -8.36 7.63 12.08
C GLY A 27 -7.36 6.90 12.97
N LEU A 28 -7.01 7.45 14.15
CA LEU A 28 -6.11 6.79 15.08
C LEU A 28 -6.84 5.76 15.93
N ILE A 29 -6.19 4.62 16.16
CA ILE A 29 -6.67 3.58 17.07
C ILE A 29 -6.60 4.11 18.50
N THR A 30 -7.77 4.33 19.11
CA THR A 30 -7.89 4.81 20.50
C THR A 30 -8.19 3.68 21.48
N GLN A 31 -8.80 2.59 21.01
CA GLN A 31 -9.08 1.40 21.81
C GLN A 31 -8.97 0.15 20.95
N LEU A 32 -8.43 -0.91 21.54
CA LEU A 32 -8.33 -2.23 20.95
C LEU A 32 -8.64 -3.28 22.03
N ASN A 33 -9.65 -4.11 21.80
CA ASN A 33 -10.02 -5.22 22.67
C ASN A 33 -10.20 -6.49 21.84
N HIS A 34 -9.85 -7.65 22.40
CA HIS A 34 -10.08 -8.97 21.77
C HIS A 34 -10.93 -9.85 22.68
N ALA A 35 -11.45 -10.97 22.15
CA ALA A 35 -12.41 -11.83 22.84
C ALA A 35 -13.67 -11.09 23.32
N VAL A 36 -14.09 -10.05 22.58
CA VAL A 36 -15.29 -9.26 22.89
C VAL A 36 -16.39 -9.52 21.86
N ARG A 37 -17.65 -9.30 22.24
CA ARG A 37 -18.76 -9.39 21.27
C ARG A 37 -18.80 -8.15 20.39
N LYS A 38 -19.19 -8.36 19.13
CA LYS A 38 -19.62 -7.28 18.23
C LYS A 38 -20.76 -6.48 18.88
N ARG A 39 -20.73 -5.17 18.71
CA ARG A 39 -21.80 -4.26 19.13
C ARG A 39 -22.60 -3.77 17.91
N GLU A 40 -23.81 -3.31 18.17
CA GLU A 40 -24.63 -2.65 17.16
C GLU A 40 -23.88 -1.44 16.57
N GLY A 41 -23.90 -1.32 15.25
CA GLY A 41 -23.19 -0.25 14.53
C GLY A 41 -21.69 -0.49 14.29
N ASP A 42 -21.11 -1.60 14.74
CA ASP A 42 -19.73 -1.96 14.38
C ASP A 42 -19.66 -2.36 12.90
N ILE A 43 -18.64 -1.85 12.19
CA ILE A 43 -18.31 -2.29 10.84
C ILE A 43 -17.56 -3.63 10.95
N GLU A 44 -18.19 -4.71 10.45
CA GLU A 44 -17.63 -6.06 10.54
C GLU A 44 -16.72 -6.38 9.34
N LEU A 45 -15.52 -6.88 9.63
CA LEU A 45 -14.59 -7.49 8.67
C LEU A 45 -14.22 -8.90 9.15
N ASP A 46 -13.82 -9.77 8.23
CA ASP A 46 -13.49 -11.15 8.57
C ASP A 46 -12.09 -11.26 9.19
N CYS A 47 -11.05 -11.21 8.35
CA CYS A 47 -9.66 -11.32 8.78
C CYS A 47 -8.88 -10.07 8.40
N VAL A 48 -8.14 -9.50 9.34
CA VAL A 48 -7.32 -8.30 9.13
C VAL A 48 -5.88 -8.51 9.60
N ILE A 49 -4.95 -7.87 8.91
CA ILE A 49 -3.55 -7.79 9.30
C ILE A 49 -3.12 -6.32 9.32
N PRO A 50 -2.05 -5.96 10.06
CA PRO A 50 -1.44 -4.65 9.92
C PRO A 50 -1.04 -4.40 8.46
N SER A 51 -1.24 -3.18 7.97
CA SER A 51 -0.78 -2.82 6.64
C SER A 51 0.75 -2.92 6.57
N MET A 52 1.25 -3.36 5.42
CA MET A 52 2.68 -3.40 5.16
C MET A 52 3.14 -2.02 4.67
N PRO A 53 4.05 -1.32 5.37
CA PRO A 53 4.60 -0.07 4.87
C PRO A 53 5.42 -0.31 3.61
N ASN A 54 5.23 0.54 2.59
CA ASN A 54 6.14 0.61 1.45
C ASN A 54 7.20 1.69 1.74
N CYS A 55 8.44 1.27 2.05
CA CYS A 55 9.51 2.16 2.48
C CYS A 55 10.35 2.76 1.33
N HIS A 56 10.13 2.34 0.08
CA HIS A 56 10.93 2.80 -1.06
C HIS A 56 10.12 2.80 -2.35
N SER A 57 10.03 3.95 -3.01
CA SER A 57 9.31 4.10 -4.28
C SER A 57 9.94 5.16 -5.17
N HIS A 58 9.95 4.87 -6.47
CA HIS A 58 10.18 5.83 -7.55
C HIS A 58 8.94 5.83 -8.46
N VAL A 59 7.93 6.60 -8.09
CA VAL A 59 6.56 6.43 -8.60
C VAL A 59 6.45 6.49 -10.12
N PHE A 60 7.22 7.37 -10.77
CA PHE A 60 7.21 7.51 -12.24
C PHE A 60 7.63 6.23 -12.97
N GLN A 61 8.46 5.38 -12.36
CA GLN A 61 8.92 4.13 -12.97
C GLN A 61 7.76 3.13 -13.14
N ARG A 62 6.64 3.31 -12.42
CA ARG A 62 5.44 2.48 -12.58
C ARG A 62 4.90 2.52 -14.01
N ALA A 63 5.00 3.65 -14.69
CA ALA A 63 4.49 3.83 -16.04
C ALA A 63 5.38 3.18 -17.13
N MET A 64 6.63 2.84 -16.81
CA MET A 64 7.53 2.10 -17.70
C MET A 64 7.71 0.63 -17.28
N ALA A 65 7.05 0.18 -16.22
CA ALA A 65 7.18 -1.18 -15.71
C ALA A 65 6.80 -2.21 -16.79
N GLY A 66 7.72 -3.09 -17.14
CA GLY A 66 7.56 -4.10 -18.20
C GLY A 66 7.80 -3.59 -19.63
N LEU A 67 8.00 -2.29 -19.84
CA LEU A 67 8.29 -1.72 -21.17
C LEU A 67 9.77 -1.78 -21.53
N THR A 68 10.64 -2.20 -20.61
CA THR A 68 12.09 -2.32 -20.81
C THR A 68 12.56 -3.75 -21.02
N GLU A 69 11.64 -4.71 -21.18
CA GLU A 69 11.95 -6.14 -21.30
C GLU A 69 12.33 -6.54 -22.73
N TYR A 70 13.27 -5.82 -23.32
CA TYR A 70 13.82 -6.10 -24.64
C TYR A 70 15.30 -5.74 -24.69
N LYS A 71 16.02 -6.37 -25.63
CA LYS A 71 17.46 -6.11 -25.78
C LYS A 71 17.71 -4.75 -26.46
N THR A 72 18.38 -3.84 -25.77
CA THR A 72 18.94 -2.61 -26.37
C THR A 72 20.37 -2.79 -26.87
N SER A 73 21.05 -3.84 -26.41
CA SER A 73 22.40 -4.24 -26.81
C SER A 73 22.61 -5.74 -26.57
N ASP A 74 23.73 -6.30 -27.07
CA ASP A 74 24.07 -7.70 -26.83
C ASP A 74 24.21 -8.04 -25.33
N ASN A 75 24.69 -7.06 -24.54
CA ASN A 75 24.92 -7.16 -23.10
C ASN A 75 24.13 -6.09 -22.33
N ASP A 76 22.81 -6.26 -22.25
CA ASP A 76 22.00 -5.40 -21.40
C ASP A 76 22.34 -5.55 -19.92
N SER A 77 22.23 -4.43 -19.21
CA SER A 77 22.59 -4.31 -17.81
C SER A 77 21.70 -3.27 -17.13
N PHE A 78 21.82 -3.15 -15.81
CA PHE A 78 21.23 -2.04 -15.07
C PHE A 78 21.56 -0.67 -15.70
N TRP A 79 22.75 -0.49 -16.26
CA TRP A 79 23.16 0.77 -16.85
C TRP A 79 22.48 1.06 -18.19
N SER A 80 22.15 0.04 -19.00
CA SER A 80 21.35 0.24 -20.21
C SER A 80 19.89 0.52 -19.86
N TRP A 81 19.31 -0.20 -18.89
CA TRP A 81 17.98 0.13 -18.33
C TRP A 81 17.92 1.57 -17.79
N ARG A 82 18.95 2.00 -17.05
CA ARG A 82 18.99 3.35 -16.47
C ARG A 82 18.98 4.45 -17.53
N LYS A 83 19.55 4.21 -18.72
CA LYS A 83 19.45 5.14 -19.85
C LYS A 83 18.00 5.30 -20.33
N LEU A 84 17.26 4.20 -20.48
CA LEU A 84 15.83 4.24 -20.83
C LEU A 84 15.02 4.94 -19.75
N MET A 85 15.31 4.68 -18.47
CA MET A 85 14.68 5.37 -17.35
C MET A 85 14.93 6.87 -17.39
N TYR A 86 16.17 7.33 -17.67
CA TYR A 86 16.45 8.76 -17.82
C TYR A 86 15.73 9.38 -19.02
N GLN A 87 15.68 8.69 -20.16
CA GLN A 87 14.91 9.15 -21.31
C GLN A 87 13.43 9.34 -20.95
N TYR A 88 12.85 8.40 -20.20
CA TYR A 88 11.48 8.52 -19.74
C TYR A 88 11.30 9.68 -18.76
N ALA A 89 12.16 9.77 -17.74
CA ALA A 89 12.10 10.82 -16.72
C ALA A 89 12.20 12.24 -17.31
N ASN A 90 13.06 12.44 -18.33
CA ASN A 90 13.24 13.74 -18.97
C ASN A 90 12.07 14.19 -19.86
N ASN A 91 11.13 13.29 -20.16
CA ASN A 91 9.94 13.60 -20.97
C ASN A 91 8.66 13.78 -20.13
N LEU A 92 8.75 13.64 -18.80
CA LEU A 92 7.60 13.77 -17.91
C LEU A 92 7.38 15.24 -17.51
N ASP A 93 6.13 15.68 -17.62
CA ASP A 93 5.67 16.89 -16.97
C ASP A 93 5.09 16.63 -15.56
N ALA A 94 4.83 17.70 -14.82
CA ALA A 94 4.32 17.62 -13.45
C ALA A 94 2.93 16.97 -13.36
N LYS A 95 2.07 17.16 -14.38
CA LYS A 95 0.73 16.57 -14.40
C LYS A 95 0.82 15.06 -14.63
N GLN A 96 1.65 14.62 -15.57
CA GLN A 96 1.90 13.21 -15.83
C GLN A 96 2.47 12.52 -14.60
N LEU A 97 3.42 13.13 -13.90
CA LEU A 97 3.95 12.59 -12.65
C LEU A 97 2.85 12.41 -11.59
N TYR A 98 1.97 13.41 -11.43
CA TYR A 98 0.83 13.34 -10.51
C TYR A 98 -0.15 12.22 -10.91
N ASP A 99 -0.51 12.14 -12.19
CA ASP A 99 -1.44 11.12 -12.70
C ASP A 99 -0.88 9.70 -12.47
N ILE A 100 0.42 9.50 -12.71
CA ILE A 100 1.10 8.21 -12.43
C ILE A 100 1.05 7.90 -10.94
N ALA A 101 1.22 8.90 -10.07
CA ALA A 101 1.13 8.69 -8.63
C ALA A 101 -0.26 8.29 -8.15
N CYS A 102 -1.31 8.93 -8.67
CA CYS A 102 -2.70 8.54 -8.40
C CYS A 102 -3.09 7.17 -8.96
N TYR A 103 -2.41 6.69 -10.01
CA TYR A 103 -2.60 5.34 -10.52
C TYR A 103 -1.87 4.29 -9.67
N ALA A 104 -0.72 4.65 -9.09
CA ALA A 104 0.11 3.71 -8.34
C ALA A 104 -0.38 3.45 -6.90
N TYR A 105 -1.21 4.33 -6.33
CA TYR A 105 -1.68 4.31 -4.94
C TYR A 105 -3.19 4.54 -4.86
#